data_AF-A0A917C7U1-F1
#
_entry.id   AF-A0A917C7U1-F1
#
_cell.length_a   1.000
_cell.length_b   1.000
_cell.length_c   1.000
_cell.angle_alpha   90.00
_cell.angle_beta   90.00
_cell.angle_gamma   90.00
#
_symmetry.space_group_name_H-M   'P 1'
#
loop_
_entity.id
_entity.type
_entity.pdbx_description
1 polymer ?
#
loop_
_entity_poly.entity_id
_entity_poly.type
_entity_poly.pdbx_seq_one_letter_code
_entity_poly.pdbx_strand_id
1 'polypeptide(L)'
;MIYENNITKEILDTVSIGNLVKVNDWKKPMRVVGVSENYFVMIRNNFGQLRYSVCEKKPWGGIRHNQMVGGKFHCGTDNMIFGWFGFDYKFDDQEQINKYLQAFETGEIELSVRGTIPVLSLQVK
;
A
#
# COMPACT_ATOMS: atom_id res chain seq x y z
N MET A 1 9.91 10.27 10.59
CA MET A 1 11.13 9.48 10.29
C MET A 1 11.27 9.31 8.79
N ILE A 2 12.49 9.33 8.26
CA ILE A 2 12.81 9.14 6.83
C ILE A 2 13.75 7.95 6.74
N TYR A 3 13.46 7.01 5.84
CA TYR A 3 14.21 5.79 5.58
C TYR A 3 14.57 5.72 4.10
N GLU A 4 15.83 5.41 3.77
CA GLU A 4 16.34 5.36 2.39
C GLU A 4 17.10 4.06 2.13
N ASN A 5 16.90 3.45 0.96
CA ASN A 5 17.63 2.31 0.39
C ASN A 5 17.65 0.98 1.17
N ASN A 6 17.31 0.98 2.47
CA ASN A 6 17.19 -0.18 3.35
C ASN A 6 15.82 -0.20 4.04
N ILE A 7 14.75 -0.28 3.23
CA ILE A 7 13.42 -0.54 3.77
C ILE A 7 13.37 -2.00 4.20
N THR A 8 12.98 -2.25 5.45
CA THR A 8 12.80 -3.59 6.02
C THR A 8 11.37 -3.78 6.49
N LYS A 9 10.98 -5.03 6.75
CA LYS A 9 9.64 -5.32 7.26
C LYS A 9 9.42 -4.67 8.63
N GLU A 10 10.42 -4.64 9.49
CA GLU A 10 10.34 -4.02 10.83
C GLU A 10 10.02 -2.53 10.74
N ILE A 11 10.59 -1.82 9.75
CA ILE A 11 10.25 -0.41 9.48
C ILE A 11 8.79 -0.28 9.06
N LEU A 12 8.32 -1.15 8.14
CA LEU A 12 6.94 -1.12 7.67
C LEU A 12 5.93 -1.54 8.76
N ASP A 13 6.33 -2.37 9.72
CA ASP A 13 5.52 -2.75 10.87
C ASP A 13 5.36 -1.63 11.90
N THR A 14 6.20 -0.59 11.86
CA THR A 14 5.99 0.60 12.69
C THR A 14 4.83 1.49 12.20
N VAL A 15 4.36 1.28 10.97
CA VAL A 15 3.29 2.08 10.37
C VAL A 15 1.95 1.76 11.04
N SER A 16 1.30 2.79 11.55
CA SER A 16 0.01 2.72 12.24
C SER A 16 -1.06 3.56 11.54
N ILE A 17 -2.34 3.25 11.81
CA ILE A 17 -3.47 4.05 11.34
C ILE A 17 -3.30 5.51 11.79
N GLY A 18 -3.54 6.44 10.87
CA GLY A 18 -3.36 7.88 11.10
C GLY A 18 -1.99 8.43 10.68
N ASN A 19 -0.96 7.60 10.51
CA ASN A 19 0.34 8.08 10.02
C ASN A 19 0.23 8.69 8.62
N LEU A 20 1.09 9.68 8.36
CA LEU A 20 1.27 10.24 7.03
C LEU A 20 2.51 9.61 6.39
N VAL A 21 2.28 8.80 5.35
CA VAL A 21 3.31 8.05 4.63
C VAL A 21 3.56 8.67 3.26
N LYS A 22 4.83 8.83 2.91
CA LYS A 22 5.28 9.31 1.60
C LYS A 22 6.30 8.29 1.07
N VAL A 23 6.04 7.75 -0.11
CA VAL A 23 6.89 6.76 -0.78
C VAL A 23 7.68 7.45 -1.89
N ASN A 24 8.97 7.13 -2.02
CA ASN A 24 9.85 7.62 -3.07
C ASN A 24 9.80 9.16 -3.21
N ASP A 25 9.56 9.64 -4.43
CA ASP A 25 9.51 11.04 -4.82
C ASP A 25 8.09 11.63 -4.79
N TRP A 26 7.11 10.94 -4.19
CA TRP A 26 5.72 11.40 -4.15
C TRP A 26 5.62 12.83 -3.64
N LYS A 27 4.94 13.74 -4.35
CA LYS A 27 4.93 15.16 -3.95
C LYS A 27 4.25 15.43 -2.60
N LYS A 28 3.28 14.60 -2.20
CA LYS A 28 2.55 14.76 -0.93
C LYS A 28 2.34 13.40 -0.26
N PRO A 29 2.34 13.33 1.09
CA PRO A 29 2.05 12.10 1.82
C PRO A 29 0.58 11.68 1.68
N MET A 30 0.31 10.41 1.94
CA MET A 30 -1.01 9.81 2.07
C MET A 30 -1.22 9.36 3.52
N ARG A 31 -2.46 9.39 4.00
CA ARG A 31 -2.81 9.00 5.37
C ARG A 31 -3.16 7.52 5.42
N VAL A 32 -2.55 6.78 6.34
CA VAL A 32 -2.85 5.37 6.60
C VAL A 32 -4.23 5.25 7.25
N VAL A 33 -5.07 4.38 6.70
CA VAL A 33 -6.45 4.14 7.19
C VAL A 33 -6.72 2.68 7.53
N GLY A 34 -5.83 1.77 7.16
CA GLY A 34 -5.90 0.38 7.58
C GLY A 34 -4.52 -0.25 7.60
N VAL A 35 -4.33 -1.18 8.53
CA VAL A 35 -3.09 -1.95 8.70
C VAL A 35 -3.48 -3.40 8.99
N SER A 36 -2.80 -4.34 8.34
CA SER A 36 -2.84 -5.77 8.61
C SER A 36 -1.40 -6.30 8.82
N GLU A 37 -1.26 -7.61 8.94
CA GLU A 37 0.04 -8.25 9.14
C GLU A 37 1.03 -7.93 8.02
N ASN A 38 0.59 -8.07 6.78
CA ASN A 38 1.42 -7.93 5.58
C ASN A 38 1.06 -6.74 4.72
N TYR A 39 0.05 -5.94 5.07
CA TYR A 39 -0.35 -4.81 4.25
C TYR A 39 -0.70 -3.58 5.10
N PHE A 40 -0.63 -2.42 4.48
CA PHE A 40 -1.35 -1.24 4.96
C PHE A 40 -1.89 -0.47 3.78
N VAL A 41 -3.04 0.18 3.97
CA VAL A 41 -3.68 1.00 2.94
C VAL A 41 -3.71 2.45 3.39
N MET A 42 -3.42 3.32 2.44
CA MET A 42 -3.33 4.75 2.64
C MET A 42 -4.14 5.49 1.58
N ILE A 43 -4.71 6.62 1.98
CA ILE A 43 -5.57 7.45 1.15
C ILE A 43 -5.11 8.90 1.15
N ARG A 44 -5.51 9.61 0.10
CA ARG A 44 -5.37 11.06 0.01
C ARG A 44 -6.50 11.62 -0.83
N ASN A 45 -7.08 12.72 -0.37
CA ASN A 45 -7.94 13.53 -1.21
C ASN A 45 -7.09 14.45 -2.11
N ASN A 46 -7.30 14.37 -3.41
CA ASN A 46 -6.65 15.21 -4.41
C ASN A 46 -7.72 15.93 -5.25
N PHE A 47 -8.07 17.16 -4.84
CA PHE A 47 -9.09 17.99 -5.50
C PHE A 47 -10.46 17.29 -5.62
N GLY A 48 -10.95 16.71 -4.52
CA GLY A 48 -12.23 16.00 -4.47
C GLY A 48 -12.14 14.54 -4.93
N GLN A 49 -11.04 14.12 -5.53
CA GLN A 49 -10.83 12.72 -5.91
C GLN A 49 -10.06 11.97 -4.82
N LEU A 50 -10.69 10.93 -4.27
CA LEU A 50 -10.01 10.01 -3.38
C LEU A 50 -9.00 9.17 -4.18
N ARG A 51 -7.73 9.25 -3.78
CA ARG A 51 -6.66 8.38 -4.27
C ARG A 51 -6.28 7.45 -3.13
N TYR A 52 -6.02 6.20 -3.44
CA TYR A 52 -5.54 5.22 -2.47
C TYR A 52 -4.31 4.50 -3.00
N SER A 53 -3.55 3.92 -2.08
CA SER A 53 -2.49 2.99 -2.40
C SER A 53 -2.30 2.01 -1.25
N VAL A 54 -1.99 0.76 -1.58
CA VAL A 54 -1.70 -0.33 -0.65
C VAL A 54 -0.21 -0.59 -0.72
N CYS A 55 0.42 -0.74 0.44
CA CYS A 55 1.81 -1.18 0.55
C CYS A 55 1.84 -2.59 1.10
N GLU A 56 2.62 -3.45 0.44
CA GLU A 56 2.88 -4.81 0.86
C GLU A 56 4.18 -4.86 1.69
N LYS A 57 4.08 -5.43 2.88
CA LYS A 57 5.18 -5.66 3.84
C LYS A 57 5.87 -7.00 3.63
N LYS A 58 5.64 -7.64 2.49
CA LYS A 58 6.36 -8.82 2.01
C LYS A 58 7.22 -8.41 0.81
N PRO A 59 8.49 -8.82 0.77
CA PRO A 59 9.29 -8.60 -0.43
C PRO A 59 8.76 -9.45 -1.58
N TRP A 60 8.73 -8.90 -2.79
CA TRP A 60 8.29 -9.63 -3.96
C TRP A 60 9.30 -10.72 -4.35
N GLY A 61 8.83 -11.96 -4.52
CA GLY A 61 9.66 -13.13 -4.80
C GLY A 61 10.08 -13.34 -6.26
N GLY A 62 9.56 -12.53 -7.20
CA GLY A 62 9.93 -12.62 -8.61
C GLY A 62 11.31 -12.02 -8.91
N ILE A 63 11.80 -12.15 -10.15
CA ILE A 63 13.08 -11.56 -10.56
C ILE A 63 12.88 -10.09 -10.97
N ARG A 64 12.14 -9.87 -12.07
CA ARG A 64 11.74 -8.55 -12.55
C ARG A 64 10.53 -8.67 -13.47
N HIS A 65 9.52 -7.83 -13.26
CA HIS A 65 8.37 -7.71 -14.13
C HIS A 65 7.82 -6.28 -14.07
N ASN A 66 7.87 -5.54 -15.18
CA ASN A 66 7.62 -4.09 -15.18
C ASN A 66 8.49 -3.38 -14.11
N GLN A 67 7.83 -2.70 -13.16
CA GLN A 67 8.44 -2.03 -12.02
C GLN A 67 8.56 -2.94 -10.79
N MET A 68 8.04 -4.18 -10.83
CA MET A 68 8.26 -5.17 -9.78
C MET A 68 9.71 -5.67 -9.85
N VAL A 69 10.42 -5.60 -8.72
CA VAL A 69 11.84 -5.95 -8.60
C VAL A 69 12.01 -6.91 -7.43
N GLY A 70 12.67 -8.04 -7.66
CA GLY A 70 12.87 -9.06 -6.64
C GLY A 70 13.51 -8.55 -5.37
N GLY A 71 13.03 -9.03 -4.22
CA GLY A 71 13.54 -8.69 -2.90
C GLY A 71 13.19 -7.27 -2.42
N LYS A 72 12.40 -6.51 -3.18
CA LYS A 72 11.90 -5.19 -2.76
C LYS A 72 10.47 -5.29 -2.25
N PHE A 73 10.10 -4.33 -1.40
CA PHE A 73 8.71 -4.07 -1.02
C PHE A 73 8.04 -3.19 -2.07
N HIS A 74 6.72 -3.25 -2.13
CA HIS A 74 5.97 -2.66 -3.22
C HIS A 74 4.75 -1.89 -2.72
N CYS A 75 4.37 -0.89 -3.52
CA CYS A 75 3.24 -0.03 -3.22
C CYS A 75 2.49 0.32 -4.50
N GLY A 76 1.18 0.13 -4.51
CA GLY A 76 0.35 0.30 -5.70
C GLY A 76 -1.15 0.26 -5.38
N THR A 77 -1.97 -0.13 -6.34
CA THR A 77 -3.40 -0.40 -6.14
C THR A 77 -3.65 -1.90 -6.25
N ASP A 78 -4.85 -2.36 -5.90
CA ASP A 78 -5.24 -3.73 -6.24
C ASP A 78 -5.31 -3.95 -7.76
N ASN A 79 -5.36 -5.22 -8.16
CA ASN A 79 -5.43 -5.69 -9.53
C ASN A 79 -6.87 -5.76 -10.10
N MET A 80 -7.89 -5.32 -9.36
CA MET A 80 -9.29 -5.42 -9.77
C MET A 80 -9.73 -4.21 -10.60
N ILE A 81 -10.06 -4.45 -11.87
CA ILE A 81 -10.43 -3.40 -12.83
C ILE A 81 -11.70 -2.64 -12.39
N PHE A 82 -12.66 -3.35 -11.81
CA PHE A 82 -13.93 -2.79 -11.35
C PHE A 82 -14.00 -2.66 -9.83
N GLY A 83 -12.87 -2.82 -9.14
CA GLY A 83 -12.81 -2.95 -7.70
C GLY A 83 -13.21 -4.35 -7.21
N TRP A 84 -12.81 -4.66 -5.99
CA TRP A 84 -13.19 -5.89 -5.29
C TRP A 84 -14.64 -5.81 -4.81
N PHE A 85 -15.44 -6.83 -5.10
CA PHE A 85 -16.90 -6.83 -4.89
C PHE A 85 -17.31 -6.53 -3.43
N GLY A 86 -16.46 -6.85 -2.45
CA GLY A 86 -16.72 -6.62 -1.03
C GLY A 86 -16.39 -5.21 -0.52
N PHE A 87 -16.01 -4.27 -1.39
CA PHE A 87 -15.49 -2.96 -0.96
C PHE A 87 -15.94 -1.81 -1.86
N ASP A 88 -16.43 -0.73 -1.27
CA ASP A 88 -16.99 0.42 -2.00
C ASP A 88 -15.98 1.52 -2.34
N TYR A 89 -14.72 1.35 -1.92
CA TYR A 89 -13.59 2.26 -2.15
C TYR A 89 -13.77 3.68 -1.59
N LYS A 90 -14.61 3.87 -0.56
CA LYS A 90 -14.73 5.16 0.15
C LYS A 90 -13.76 5.31 1.31
N PHE A 91 -13.31 4.20 1.91
CA PHE A 91 -12.37 4.19 3.03
C PHE A 91 -12.82 5.02 4.25
N ASP A 92 -14.12 5.03 4.53
CA ASP A 92 -14.76 5.69 5.67
C ASP A 92 -15.32 4.70 6.72
N ASP A 93 -15.37 3.41 6.39
CA ASP A 93 -15.80 2.31 7.25
C ASP A 93 -14.64 1.35 7.58
N GLN A 94 -14.27 1.27 8.85
CA GLN A 94 -13.15 0.44 9.31
C GLN A 94 -13.41 -1.06 9.12
N GLU A 95 -14.65 -1.53 9.22
CA GLU A 95 -14.98 -2.94 9.03
C GLU A 95 -14.74 -3.35 7.57
N GLN A 96 -15.16 -2.50 6.63
CA GLN A 96 -14.90 -2.69 5.20
C GLN A 96 -13.41 -2.63 4.87
N ILE A 97 -12.67 -1.68 5.46
CA ILE A 97 -11.21 -1.58 5.27
C ILE A 97 -10.52 -2.85 5.75
N ASN A 98 -10.93 -3.39 6.89
CA ASN A 98 -10.36 -4.62 7.43
C ASN A 98 -10.67 -5.83 6.53
N LYS A 99 -11.89 -5.94 5.98
CA LYS A 99 -12.24 -6.99 5.01
C LYS A 99 -11.42 -6.87 3.72
N TYR A 100 -11.23 -5.66 3.22
CA TYR A 100 -10.41 -5.40 2.04
C TYR A 100 -8.95 -5.80 2.25
N LEU A 101 -8.35 -5.46 3.40
CA LEU A 101 -7.00 -5.92 3.73
C LEU A 101 -6.94 -7.44 3.93
N GLN A 102 -7.97 -8.05 4.53
CA GLN A 102 -8.04 -9.50 4.66
C GLN A 102 -8.06 -10.21 3.30
N ALA A 103 -8.69 -9.62 2.27
CA ALA A 103 -8.67 -10.15 0.92
C ALA A 103 -7.25 -10.18 0.29
N PHE A 104 -6.38 -9.25 0.67
CA PHE A 104 -4.95 -9.32 0.31
C PHE A 104 -4.22 -10.43 1.10
N GLU A 105 -4.51 -10.56 2.40
CA GLU A 105 -3.87 -11.59 3.24
C GLU A 105 -4.21 -13.01 2.77
N THR A 106 -5.43 -13.23 2.27
CA THR A 106 -5.88 -14.52 1.74
C THR A 106 -5.48 -14.75 0.28
N GLY A 107 -4.96 -13.73 -0.41
CA GLY A 107 -4.62 -13.79 -1.83
C GLY A 107 -5.83 -13.78 -2.77
N GLU A 108 -7.02 -13.40 -2.27
CA GLU A 108 -8.20 -13.18 -3.12
C GLU A 108 -7.98 -12.00 -4.08
N ILE A 109 -7.24 -10.98 -3.61
CA ILE A 109 -6.77 -9.86 -4.42
C ILE A 109 -5.26 -9.68 -4.24
N GLU A 110 -4.62 -9.07 -5.23
CA GLU A 110 -3.18 -8.82 -5.24
C GLU A 110 -2.87 -7.39 -5.71
N LEU A 111 -1.64 -6.94 -5.50
CA LEU A 111 -1.18 -5.68 -6.06
C LEU A 111 -1.15 -5.76 -7.60
N SER A 112 -1.63 -4.70 -8.25
CA SER A 112 -1.56 -4.56 -9.70
C SER A 112 -0.12 -4.42 -10.17
N VAL A 113 0.38 -5.41 -10.89
CA VAL A 113 1.73 -5.38 -11.50
C VAL A 113 1.91 -4.27 -12.55
N ARG A 114 0.83 -3.59 -12.95
CA ARG A 114 0.84 -2.51 -13.96
C ARG A 114 1.22 -1.15 -13.37
N GLY A 115 0.72 -0.85 -12.16
CA GLY A 115 0.87 0.47 -11.53
C GLY A 115 1.69 0.46 -10.24
N THR A 116 2.05 -0.72 -9.76
CA THR A 116 2.81 -0.89 -8.52
C THR A 116 4.28 -0.53 -8.71
N ILE A 117 4.83 0.19 -7.74
CA ILE A 117 6.21 0.68 -7.73
C ILE A 117 6.98 0.09 -6.54
N PRO A 118 8.31 -0.09 -6.66
CA PRO A 118 9.13 -0.52 -5.53
C PRO A 118 9.27 0.63 -4.52
N VAL A 119 9.28 0.30 -3.23
CA VAL A 119 9.52 1.25 -2.13
C VAL A 119 11.03 1.38 -1.95
N LEU A 120 11.60 2.47 -2.46
CA LEU A 120 13.04 2.79 -2.38
C LEU A 120 13.35 3.76 -1.24
N SER A 121 12.41 4.67 -0.96
CA SER A 121 12.44 5.50 0.24
C SER A 121 11.04 5.61 0.86
N LEU A 122 11.02 5.76 2.17
CA LEU A 122 9.81 5.85 2.97
C LEU A 122 9.95 6.95 4.01
N GLN A 123 9.03 7.90 4.00
CA GLN A 123 8.89 8.87 5.07
C GLN A 123 7.57 8.63 5.80
N VAL A 124 7.64 8.47 7.12
CA VAL A 124 6.49 8.27 8.01
C VAL A 124 6.45 9.44 8.99
N LYS A 125 5.31 10.13 9.10
CA LYS A 125 5.06 11.19 10.07
C LYS A 125 3.92 10.83 11.01
#